data_AF-A0A6I7PK64-F1
#
_entry.id   AF-A0A6I7PK64-F1
#
_cell.length_a   1.000
_cell.length_b   1.000
_cell.length_c   1.000
_cell.angle_alpha   90.00
_cell.angle_beta   90.00
_cell.angle_gamma   90.00
#
_symmetry.space_group_name_H-M   'P 1'
#
loop_
_entity.id
_entity.type
_entity.pdbx_description
1 polymer ?
#
loop_
_entity_poly.entity_id
_entity_poly.type
_entity_poly.pdbx_seq_one_letter_code
_entity_poly.pdbx_strand_id
1 'polypeptide(L)'
;MDGHPLPPLRLRRDGGSIHRGQRPRRARPPVRAARGQALRRDGRGEHHRRAQLRRVRARALHAKGRAGVSVEHDRACTLAIGDEIVLGQKDDTNTPWIAQRLAAIGVMRTEHACVPDERGVIASAITRLSCAAPLLLVVGGLGPTADDLTRVALADALGETLVEDPEAVKWLTRLFRARGRTLSSAVRGQALRPSSGRAISNALGTAPGVFATLPADDAIGRERACDVFLLPGPPNELHAMFESQVAPRLRPPAKESISTRVVHVFGVPESEAAQMLGDLLDRERNPMIGITASRASLSLRIRHRGRRAAAQAELDEAEAQIRQAMGPYVYGVGETTLASSTLGALVERRQRLVVVESCTGGMLGSTLSQTSGSSEAFLGGWITYSNDMKSAEVAVPRALIERHGAVSEPVARAMAEGGLIGADADHALAVTGIAGPGGGTPEKPVGTVYIARASRVGSKVNTEVRGFRFTGDREAVRERSVAMAMGVLRLHLAAAVDVRLMGEQSCVRDAHIAE
;
A
#
# COMPACT_ATOMS: atom_id res chain seq x y z
N MET A 1 42.58 21.72 -22.23
CA MET A 1 42.72 23.17 -22.48
C MET A 1 41.41 23.60 -23.11
N ASP A 2 40.52 24.40 -22.54
CA ASP A 2 40.45 25.24 -21.33
C ASP A 2 38.93 25.34 -21.01
N GLY A 3 38.42 25.37 -19.78
CA GLY A 3 38.97 25.98 -18.57
C GLY A 3 38.45 27.41 -18.38
N HIS A 4 37.14 27.67 -18.48
CA HIS A 4 36.56 28.98 -18.13
C HIS A 4 35.72 28.91 -16.83
N PRO A 5 36.11 29.63 -15.77
CA PRO A 5 35.38 29.69 -14.51
C PRO A 5 34.38 30.86 -14.45
N LEU A 6 33.28 30.64 -13.73
CA LEU A 6 32.31 31.66 -13.32
C LEU A 6 32.87 32.56 -12.19
N PRO A 7 32.57 33.87 -12.14
CA PRO A 7 33.01 34.75 -11.07
C PRO A 7 32.06 34.76 -9.85
N PRO A 8 32.54 35.13 -8.63
CA PRO A 8 31.80 34.98 -7.38
C PRO A 8 30.95 36.20 -6.97
N LEU A 9 29.96 35.92 -6.12
CA LEU A 9 29.01 36.83 -5.48
C LEU A 9 29.68 37.96 -4.66
N ARG A 10 29.15 39.19 -4.81
CA ARG A 10 29.41 40.32 -3.91
C ARG A 10 28.26 40.50 -2.91
N LEU A 11 28.55 40.31 -1.62
CA LEU A 11 27.74 40.77 -0.50
C LEU A 11 28.02 42.26 -0.24
N ARG A 12 26.99 43.12 -0.35
CA ARG A 12 27.06 44.50 0.13
C ARG A 12 26.68 44.56 1.62
N ARG A 13 27.61 45.03 2.43
CA ARG A 13 27.34 45.70 3.72
C ARG A 13 27.10 47.17 3.43
N ASP A 14 26.10 47.77 4.04
CA ASP A 14 26.11 49.19 4.42
C ASP A 14 25.36 49.35 5.75
N GLY A 15 26.02 50.01 6.70
CA GLY A 15 25.45 50.47 7.96
C GLY A 15 25.17 51.98 7.90
N GLY A 16 24.38 52.50 8.85
CA GLY A 16 24.20 53.95 8.96
C GLY A 16 23.04 54.45 9.83
N SER A 17 23.17 54.29 11.16
CA SER A 17 22.95 55.29 12.22
C SER A 17 21.82 56.37 12.21
N ILE A 18 20.94 56.27 13.25
CA ILE A 18 20.52 57.24 14.30
C ILE A 18 19.86 58.60 13.95
N HIS A 19 18.62 58.84 14.45
CA HIS A 19 18.25 60.05 15.22
C HIS A 19 17.04 59.89 16.18
N ARG A 20 17.09 60.65 17.29
CA ARG A 20 16.30 60.60 18.54
C ARG A 20 14.92 61.27 18.45
N GLY A 21 14.00 60.89 19.35
CA GLY A 21 12.81 61.70 19.67
C GLY A 21 11.90 61.18 20.81
N GLN A 22 12.24 61.55 22.05
CA GLN A 22 11.39 61.93 23.21
C GLN A 22 10.23 61.03 23.77
N ARG A 23 10.11 61.12 25.11
CA ARG A 23 9.23 60.45 26.10
C ARG A 23 7.95 61.31 26.36
N PRO A 24 6.85 60.81 26.99
CA PRO A 24 6.84 60.61 28.45
C PRO A 24 5.96 59.48 29.03
N ARG A 25 6.27 59.16 30.29
CA ARG A 25 5.62 58.21 31.20
C ARG A 25 4.32 58.78 31.80
N ARG A 26 3.34 57.92 32.10
CA ARG A 26 2.37 58.11 33.21
C ARG A 26 2.16 56.79 33.97
N ALA A 27 1.87 56.96 35.26
CA ALA A 27 1.99 55.98 36.34
C ALA A 27 0.64 55.61 36.98
N ARG A 28 0.63 54.51 37.76
CA ARG A 28 -0.12 54.18 39.02
C ARG A 28 -0.66 52.72 39.03
N PRO A 29 -1.01 52.11 40.18
CA PRO A 29 -0.25 51.83 41.40
C PRO A 29 -0.45 50.34 41.87
N PRO A 30 0.01 49.87 43.06
CA PRO A 30 0.11 48.45 43.41
C PRO A 30 -1.05 47.91 44.26
N VAL A 31 -1.37 46.61 44.16
CA VAL A 31 -2.20 45.88 45.14
C VAL A 31 -1.64 44.49 45.43
N ARG A 32 -1.75 44.13 46.72
CA ARG A 32 -1.10 43.06 47.48
C ARG A 32 -1.40 41.62 47.06
N ALA A 33 -0.42 40.79 47.43
CA ALA A 33 -0.41 39.34 47.56
C ALA A 33 -1.72 38.67 48.03
N ALA A 34 -2.04 37.54 47.39
CA ALA A 34 -2.75 36.43 48.02
C ALA A 34 -1.90 35.16 47.81
N ARG A 35 -1.44 34.59 48.92
CA ARG A 35 -0.78 33.27 48.98
C ARG A 35 -1.81 32.20 48.62
N GLY A 36 -1.54 31.43 47.58
CA GLY A 36 -2.17 30.15 47.31
C GLY A 36 -1.08 29.10 47.08
N GLN A 37 -0.87 28.23 48.06
CA GLN A 37 -0.01 27.06 47.93
C GLN A 37 -0.61 26.11 46.89
N ALA A 38 -0.05 26.08 45.68
CA ALA A 38 -0.26 24.99 44.74
C ALA A 38 0.91 24.02 44.88
N LEU A 39 0.64 22.88 45.53
CA LEU A 39 1.49 21.70 45.58
C LEU A 39 1.93 21.32 44.15
N ARG A 40 3.19 21.58 43.82
CA ARG A 40 3.86 20.95 42.68
C ARG A 40 3.97 19.46 43.00
N ARG A 41 3.02 18.65 42.50
CA ARG A 41 3.16 17.19 42.49
C ARG A 41 4.30 16.83 41.55
N ASP A 42 5.35 16.26 42.14
CA ASP A 42 6.54 15.79 41.46
C ASP A 42 6.23 14.56 40.60
N GLY A 43 5.92 14.78 39.32
CA GLY A 43 5.60 13.72 38.35
C GLY A 43 6.76 12.73 38.10
N ARG A 44 8.00 13.08 38.49
CA ARG A 44 9.13 12.15 38.43
C ARG A 44 9.08 11.10 39.54
N GLY A 45 8.55 11.46 40.72
CA GLY A 45 8.38 10.55 41.85
C GLY A 45 7.35 9.45 41.60
N GLU A 46 6.21 9.77 40.97
CA GLU A 46 5.16 8.78 40.65
C GLU A 46 5.59 7.79 39.57
N HIS A 47 6.30 8.24 38.53
CA HIS A 47 6.90 7.34 37.53
C HIS A 47 7.92 6.38 38.13
N HIS A 48 8.77 6.87 39.04
CA HIS A 48 9.76 6.04 39.73
C HIS A 48 9.08 5.02 40.66
N ARG A 49 8.04 5.43 41.39
CA ARG A 49 7.26 4.55 42.28
C ARG A 49 6.50 3.46 41.51
N ARG A 50 5.92 3.79 40.35
CA ARG A 50 5.28 2.81 39.45
C ARG A 50 6.29 1.82 38.86
N ALA A 51 7.47 2.29 38.46
CA ALA A 51 8.55 1.42 37.98
C ALA A 51 9.08 0.48 39.09
N GLN A 52 9.18 0.96 40.32
CA GLN A 52 9.59 0.17 41.47
C GLN A 52 8.54 -0.89 41.85
N LEU A 53 7.25 -0.54 41.80
CA LEU A 53 6.14 -1.49 41.99
C LEU A 53 6.09 -2.54 40.88
N ARG A 54 6.36 -2.17 39.61
CA ARG A 54 6.51 -3.12 38.49
C ARG A 54 7.65 -4.10 38.73
N ARG A 55 8.81 -3.65 39.22
CA ARG A 55 9.95 -4.53 39.56
C ARG A 55 9.63 -5.51 40.69
N VAL A 56 8.92 -5.06 41.72
CA VAL A 56 8.49 -5.92 42.85
C VAL A 56 7.45 -6.95 42.37
N ARG A 57 6.53 -6.56 41.49
CA ARG A 57 5.50 -7.45 40.91
C ARG A 57 6.08 -8.44 39.90
N ALA A 58 7.02 -8.03 39.05
CA ALA A 58 7.76 -8.93 38.16
C ALA A 58 8.49 -10.04 38.95
N ARG A 59 9.08 -9.69 40.10
CA ARG A 59 9.67 -10.67 41.04
C ARG A 59 8.61 -11.57 41.71
N ALA A 60 7.44 -11.04 42.05
CA ALA A 60 6.34 -11.84 42.62
C ALA A 60 5.73 -12.84 41.62
N LEU A 61 5.64 -12.46 40.33
CA LEU A 61 5.26 -13.35 39.23
C LEU A 61 6.33 -14.42 38.94
N HIS A 62 7.61 -14.12 39.19
CA HIS A 62 8.68 -15.11 39.12
C HIS A 62 8.66 -16.13 40.28
N ALA A 63 8.19 -15.73 41.47
CA ALA A 63 8.12 -16.60 42.65
C ALA A 63 6.91 -17.55 42.65
N LYS A 64 5.82 -17.21 41.93
CA LYS A 64 4.69 -18.12 41.69
C LYS A 64 4.92 -18.85 40.38
N GLY A 65 5.28 -20.13 40.46
CA GLY A 65 5.61 -20.97 39.29
C GLY A 65 4.68 -20.76 38.09
N ARG A 66 5.28 -20.56 36.91
CA ARG A 66 4.60 -20.38 35.62
C ARG A 66 3.79 -21.63 35.26
N ALA A 67 2.54 -21.67 35.71
CA ALA A 67 1.47 -22.45 35.11
C ALA A 67 0.45 -21.46 34.51
N GLY A 68 0.60 -21.18 33.22
CA GLY A 68 -0.49 -20.80 32.30
C GLY A 68 -1.40 -19.63 32.66
N VAL A 69 -0.92 -18.39 32.62
CA VAL A 69 -1.81 -17.29 32.19
C VAL A 69 -1.91 -17.41 30.67
N SER A 70 -2.96 -18.08 30.19
CA SER A 70 -3.21 -18.19 28.75
C SER A 70 -3.62 -16.82 28.21
N VAL A 71 -2.71 -16.13 27.53
CA VAL A 71 -3.02 -14.86 26.86
C VAL A 71 -3.70 -15.19 25.53
N GLU A 72 -5.00 -14.91 25.43
CA GLU A 72 -5.69 -14.90 24.13
C GLU A 72 -5.18 -13.71 23.30
N HIS A 73 -4.92 -13.95 22.02
CA HIS A 73 -4.40 -12.94 21.11
C HIS A 73 -5.52 -12.45 20.18
N ASP A 74 -6.46 -11.67 20.70
CA ASP A 74 -7.54 -11.04 19.92
C ASP A 74 -7.02 -9.84 19.09
N ARG A 75 -6.01 -9.15 19.59
CA ARG A 75 -5.38 -7.99 18.96
C ARG A 75 -3.86 -7.99 19.10
N ALA A 76 -3.22 -7.25 18.20
CA ALA A 76 -1.76 -7.13 18.16
C ALA A 76 -1.31 -5.69 17.89
N CYS A 77 -0.09 -5.39 18.33
CA CYS A 77 0.69 -4.24 17.89
C CYS A 77 1.92 -4.72 17.12
N THR A 78 2.41 -3.90 16.19
CA THR A 78 3.71 -4.11 15.54
C THR A 78 4.63 -2.93 15.76
N LEU A 79 5.93 -3.21 15.85
CA LEU A 79 6.98 -2.20 15.99
C LEU A 79 8.07 -2.49 14.96
N ALA A 80 8.28 -1.58 14.00
CA ALA A 80 9.42 -1.62 13.11
C ALA A 80 10.56 -0.77 13.68
N ILE A 81 11.77 -1.27 13.62
CA ILE A 81 12.99 -0.60 14.09
C ILE A 81 13.94 -0.51 12.90
N GLY A 82 14.41 0.70 12.62
CA GLY A 82 15.33 0.97 11.52
C GLY A 82 15.33 2.46 11.16
N ASP A 83 16.49 3.11 11.26
CA ASP A 83 16.66 4.50 10.83
C ASP A 83 16.26 4.70 9.37
N GLU A 84 16.54 3.73 8.49
CA GLU A 84 16.20 3.79 7.06
C GLU A 84 14.68 3.79 6.82
N ILE A 85 13.91 3.16 7.72
CA ILE A 85 12.45 3.13 7.67
C ILE A 85 11.89 4.47 8.15
N VAL A 86 12.41 4.99 9.26
CA VAL A 86 11.99 6.30 9.80
C VAL A 86 12.31 7.44 8.83
N LEU A 87 13.45 7.36 8.13
CA LEU A 87 13.88 8.35 7.14
C LEU A 87 13.22 8.17 5.77
N GLY A 88 12.38 7.14 5.57
CA GLY A 88 11.71 6.86 4.29
C GLY A 88 12.66 6.46 3.16
N GLN A 89 13.86 5.98 3.50
CA GLN A 89 14.85 5.48 2.52
C GLN A 89 14.51 4.06 2.06
N LYS A 90 13.70 3.34 2.84
CA LYS A 90 13.24 2.00 2.54
C LYS A 90 11.81 1.83 3.04
N ASP A 91 10.94 1.28 2.18
CA ASP A 91 9.58 0.93 2.57
C ASP A 91 9.56 -0.23 3.57
N ASP A 92 8.74 -0.11 4.61
CA ASP A 92 8.45 -1.24 5.51
C ASP A 92 7.50 -2.22 4.82
N THR A 93 8.07 -3.31 4.30
CA THR A 93 7.31 -4.42 3.71
C THR A 93 6.93 -5.50 4.73
N ASN A 94 7.59 -5.53 5.89
CA ASN A 94 7.45 -6.62 6.86
C ASN A 94 6.19 -6.48 7.71
N THR A 95 5.93 -5.29 8.26
CA THR A 95 4.78 -5.13 9.15
C THR A 95 3.42 -5.18 8.41
N PRO A 96 3.28 -4.73 7.14
CA PRO A 96 2.10 -5.03 6.34
C PRO A 96 1.91 -6.54 6.14
N TRP A 97 2.98 -7.29 5.84
CA TRP A 97 2.92 -8.74 5.67
C TRP A 97 2.47 -9.45 6.96
N ILE A 98 3.04 -9.07 8.11
CA ILE A 98 2.62 -9.59 9.43
C ILE A 98 1.14 -9.30 9.68
N ALA A 99 0.68 -8.08 9.40
CA ALA A 99 -0.71 -7.69 9.63
C ALA A 99 -1.69 -8.55 8.81
N GLN A 100 -1.35 -8.88 7.56
CA GLN A 100 -2.14 -9.79 6.72
C GLN A 100 -2.22 -11.20 7.32
N ARG A 101 -1.09 -11.75 7.80
CA ARG A 101 -1.04 -13.08 8.43
C ARG A 101 -1.85 -13.15 9.71
N LEU A 102 -1.75 -12.12 10.55
CA LEU A 102 -2.53 -12.01 11.78
C LEU A 102 -4.03 -11.90 11.51
N ALA A 103 -4.43 -11.08 10.53
CA ALA A 103 -5.83 -10.93 10.15
C ALA A 103 -6.46 -12.26 9.71
N ALA A 104 -5.73 -13.07 8.92
CA ALA A 104 -6.21 -14.36 8.43
C ALA A 104 -6.58 -15.35 9.55
N ILE A 105 -5.93 -15.26 10.71
CA ILE A 105 -6.22 -16.08 11.89
C ILE A 105 -7.17 -15.39 12.88
N GLY A 106 -7.64 -14.17 12.59
CA GLY A 106 -8.59 -13.43 13.44
C GLY A 106 -7.93 -12.46 14.44
N VAL A 107 -6.62 -12.22 14.35
CA VAL A 107 -5.92 -11.27 15.22
C VAL A 107 -5.84 -9.91 14.54
N MET A 108 -6.47 -8.89 15.13
CA MET A 108 -6.49 -7.55 14.54
C MET A 108 -5.25 -6.74 14.94
N ARG A 109 -4.50 -6.22 13.96
CA ARG A 109 -3.48 -5.20 14.25
C ARG A 109 -4.16 -3.88 14.60
N THR A 110 -3.93 -3.39 15.81
CA THR A 110 -4.55 -2.16 16.33
C THR A 110 -3.63 -0.96 16.22
N GLU A 111 -2.32 -1.18 16.37
CA GLU A 111 -1.33 -0.12 16.26
C GLU A 111 -0.10 -0.63 15.51
N HIS A 112 0.57 0.26 14.78
CA HIS A 112 1.91 0.06 14.25
C HIS A 112 2.71 1.32 14.55
N ALA A 113 3.95 1.14 15.00
CA ALA A 113 4.91 2.22 15.15
C ALA A 113 6.22 1.88 14.44
N CYS A 114 6.91 2.91 13.98
CA CYS A 114 8.26 2.84 13.47
C CYS A 114 9.14 3.77 14.34
N VAL A 115 10.31 3.28 14.77
CA VAL A 115 11.23 4.01 15.65
C VAL A 115 12.68 3.88 15.17
N PRO A 116 13.54 4.88 15.45
CA PRO A 116 14.96 4.80 15.13
C PRO A 116 15.69 3.77 16.00
N ASP A 117 16.93 3.46 15.63
CA ASP A 117 17.83 2.52 16.32
C ASP A 117 18.39 3.12 17.63
N GLU A 118 17.50 3.56 18.50
CA GLU A 118 17.80 4.18 19.78
C GLU A 118 17.21 3.37 20.93
N ARG A 119 18.07 2.75 21.75
CA ARG A 119 17.68 1.88 22.89
C ARG A 119 16.53 2.44 23.75
N GLY A 120 16.61 3.71 24.13
CA GLY A 120 15.60 4.35 24.98
C GLY A 120 14.24 4.51 24.30
N VAL A 121 14.26 4.85 23.00
CA VAL A 121 13.06 4.99 22.18
C VAL A 121 12.40 3.63 21.95
N ILE A 122 13.20 2.61 21.60
CA ILE A 122 12.72 1.23 21.42
C ILE A 122 12.08 0.71 22.71
N ALA A 123 12.75 0.86 23.87
CA ALA A 123 12.23 0.38 25.15
C ALA A 123 10.92 1.08 25.55
N SER A 124 10.82 2.38 25.29
CA SER A 124 9.60 3.16 25.50
C SER A 124 8.45 2.68 24.61
N ALA A 125 8.73 2.43 23.32
CA ALA A 125 7.75 1.92 22.36
C ALA A 125 7.26 0.51 22.75
N ILE A 126 8.17 -0.40 23.12
CA ILE A 126 7.81 -1.75 23.61
C ILE A 126 6.87 -1.66 24.81
N THR A 127 7.21 -0.81 25.79
CA THR A 127 6.40 -0.63 27.01
C THR A 127 5.02 -0.05 26.71
N ARG A 128 4.93 0.91 25.80
CA ARG A 128 3.66 1.56 25.43
C ARG A 128 2.75 0.62 24.63
N LEU A 129 3.29 -0.04 23.62
CA LEU A 129 2.55 -0.94 22.74
C LEU A 129 2.09 -2.22 23.46
N SER A 130 2.88 -2.73 24.40
CA SER A 130 2.49 -3.88 25.21
C SER A 130 1.30 -3.60 26.12
N CYS A 131 0.98 -2.32 26.41
CA CYS A 131 -0.22 -1.94 27.14
C CYS A 131 -1.47 -1.95 26.23
N ALA A 132 -1.32 -1.66 24.95
CA ALA A 132 -2.41 -1.59 23.97
C ALA A 132 -2.94 -2.97 23.53
N ALA A 133 -2.05 -3.96 23.37
CA ALA A 133 -2.41 -5.29 22.88
C ALA A 133 -1.79 -6.44 23.70
N PRO A 134 -2.41 -7.63 23.73
CA PRO A 134 -1.83 -8.84 24.31
C PRO A 134 -0.71 -9.46 23.47
N LEU A 135 -0.50 -9.00 22.23
CA LEU A 135 0.55 -9.45 21.33
C LEU A 135 1.34 -8.26 20.77
N LEU A 136 2.67 -8.32 20.83
CA LEU A 136 3.57 -7.36 20.20
C LEU A 136 4.60 -8.08 19.32
N LEU A 137 4.68 -7.71 18.05
CA LEU A 137 5.71 -8.17 17.12
C LEU A 137 6.65 -7.02 16.80
N VAL A 138 7.92 -7.18 17.18
CA VAL A 138 8.98 -6.22 16.94
C VAL A 138 9.87 -6.75 15.82
N VAL A 139 10.18 -5.90 14.85
CA VAL A 139 10.92 -6.26 13.64
C VAL A 139 12.13 -5.35 13.52
N GLY A 140 13.33 -5.93 13.37
CA GLY A 140 14.58 -5.18 13.18
C GLY A 140 15.47 -5.09 14.42
N GLY A 141 16.70 -4.63 14.24
CA GLY A 141 17.70 -4.42 15.30
C GLY A 141 18.16 -5.70 16.03
N LEU A 142 18.30 -6.83 15.31
CA LEU A 142 18.74 -8.13 15.85
C LEU A 142 20.07 -8.64 15.29
N GLY A 143 20.69 -7.89 14.39
CA GLY A 143 21.98 -8.18 13.80
C GLY A 143 23.15 -8.14 14.81
N PRO A 144 24.39 -8.21 14.32
CA PRO A 144 25.59 -8.20 15.14
C PRO A 144 26.23 -6.80 15.30
N THR A 145 25.63 -5.73 14.78
CA THR A 145 26.22 -4.38 14.78
C THR A 145 25.84 -3.59 16.05
N ALA A 146 26.48 -2.43 16.25
CA ALA A 146 26.35 -1.65 17.48
C ALA A 146 24.99 -0.95 17.64
N ASP A 147 24.31 -0.73 16.52
CA ASP A 147 22.95 -0.21 16.36
C ASP A 147 21.86 -1.28 16.59
N ASP A 148 22.20 -2.58 16.64
CA ASP A 148 21.25 -3.65 16.93
C ASP A 148 20.87 -3.72 18.43
N LEU A 149 20.03 -2.77 18.86
CA LEU A 149 19.72 -2.52 20.27
C LEU A 149 18.43 -3.19 20.76
N THR A 150 17.69 -3.91 19.90
CA THR A 150 16.33 -4.39 20.20
C THR A 150 16.29 -5.38 21.37
N ARG A 151 17.27 -6.29 21.47
CA ARG A 151 17.35 -7.26 22.60
C ARG A 151 17.56 -6.55 23.92
N VAL A 152 18.43 -5.54 23.91
CA VAL A 152 18.78 -4.74 25.09
C VAL A 152 17.56 -3.92 25.52
N ALA A 153 16.87 -3.30 24.58
CA ALA A 153 15.66 -2.53 24.85
C ALA A 153 14.51 -3.39 25.40
N LEU A 154 14.35 -4.64 24.92
CA LEU A 154 13.39 -5.59 25.52
C LEU A 154 13.77 -5.95 26.96
N ALA A 155 15.06 -6.17 27.24
CA ALA A 155 15.53 -6.44 28.60
C ALA A 155 15.26 -5.25 29.54
N ASP A 156 15.43 -4.01 29.06
CA ASP A 156 15.09 -2.80 29.82
C ASP A 156 13.60 -2.73 30.13
N ALA A 157 12.74 -3.03 29.15
CA ALA A 157 11.30 -3.05 29.32
C ALA A 157 10.85 -4.11 30.35
N LEU A 158 11.53 -5.27 30.39
CA LEU A 158 11.31 -6.32 31.39
C LEU A 158 11.94 -6.00 32.75
N GLY A 159 12.92 -5.09 32.80
CA GLY A 159 13.76 -4.86 33.98
C GLY A 159 14.70 -6.03 34.29
N GLU A 160 15.17 -6.73 33.25
CA GLU A 160 16.01 -7.93 33.31
C GLU A 160 17.42 -7.69 32.77
N THR A 161 18.33 -8.61 33.06
CA THR A 161 19.64 -8.68 32.41
C THR A 161 19.61 -9.63 31.22
N LEU A 162 20.49 -9.39 30.24
CA LEU A 162 20.70 -10.32 29.15
C LEU A 162 21.55 -11.51 29.61
N VAL A 163 21.19 -12.70 29.16
CA VAL A 163 21.92 -13.96 29.37
C VAL A 163 22.13 -14.65 28.02
N GLU A 164 23.23 -15.40 27.89
CA GLU A 164 23.46 -16.22 26.71
C GLU A 164 22.49 -17.41 26.69
N ASP A 165 21.89 -17.67 25.53
CA ASP A 165 21.12 -18.89 25.29
C ASP A 165 22.05 -20.00 24.74
N PRO A 166 22.26 -21.11 25.49
CA PRO A 166 23.20 -22.15 25.08
C PRO A 166 22.85 -22.80 23.74
N GLU A 167 21.55 -22.94 23.42
CA GLU A 167 21.12 -23.56 22.15
C GLU A 167 21.34 -22.61 20.97
N ALA A 168 21.10 -21.31 21.17
CA ALA A 168 21.45 -20.30 20.18
C ALA A 168 22.97 -20.25 19.90
N VAL A 169 23.81 -20.33 20.93
CA VAL A 169 25.28 -20.39 20.76
C VAL A 169 25.69 -21.65 19.99
N LYS A 170 25.12 -22.81 20.32
CA LYS A 170 25.37 -24.08 19.60
C LYS A 170 24.99 -23.97 18.13
N TRP A 171 23.82 -23.39 17.83
CA TRP A 171 23.34 -23.15 16.47
C TRP A 171 24.31 -22.26 15.68
N LEU A 172 24.65 -21.09 16.23
CA LEU A 172 25.59 -20.15 15.62
C LEU A 172 26.96 -20.79 15.36
N THR A 173 27.47 -21.54 16.34
CA THR A 173 28.74 -22.25 16.22
C THR A 173 28.70 -23.27 15.08
N ARG A 174 27.61 -24.03 14.94
CA ARG A 174 27.43 -24.99 13.85
C ARG A 174 27.37 -24.28 12.49
N LEU A 175 26.59 -23.20 12.39
CA LEU A 175 26.41 -22.44 11.16
C LEU A 175 27.73 -21.84 10.66
N PHE A 176 28.55 -21.27 11.56
CA PHE A 176 29.84 -20.68 11.20
C PHE A 176 30.89 -21.75 10.86
N ARG A 177 30.92 -22.87 11.59
CA ARG A 177 31.78 -24.02 11.26
C ARG A 177 31.47 -24.58 9.87
N ALA A 178 30.20 -24.74 9.52
CA ALA A 178 29.79 -25.20 8.19
C ALA A 178 30.23 -24.25 7.06
N ARG A 179 30.47 -22.97 7.38
CA ARG A 179 30.98 -21.94 6.46
C ARG A 179 32.50 -21.78 6.50
N GLY A 180 33.22 -22.64 7.24
CA GLY A 180 34.68 -22.54 7.40
C GLY A 180 35.14 -21.31 8.19
N ARG A 181 34.29 -20.72 9.03
CA ARG A 181 34.58 -19.50 9.81
C ARG A 181 34.49 -19.76 11.31
N THR A 182 35.23 -18.98 12.09
CA THR A 182 35.10 -18.94 13.55
C THR A 182 34.02 -17.95 13.97
N LEU A 183 33.35 -18.23 15.09
CA LEU A 183 32.30 -17.36 15.64
C LEU A 183 32.94 -16.16 16.33
N SER A 184 32.68 -14.94 15.83
CA SER A 184 33.15 -13.70 16.46
C SER A 184 32.31 -13.33 17.69
N SER A 185 32.85 -12.49 18.56
CA SER A 185 32.12 -11.97 19.75
C SER A 185 30.87 -11.18 19.36
N ALA A 186 30.94 -10.36 18.31
CA ALA A 186 29.82 -9.58 17.79
C ALA A 186 28.64 -10.48 17.38
N VAL A 187 28.91 -11.54 16.60
CA VAL A 187 27.89 -12.51 16.20
C VAL A 187 27.41 -13.34 17.39
N ARG A 188 28.31 -13.70 18.30
CA ARG A 188 27.94 -14.41 19.54
C ARG A 188 26.95 -13.60 20.40
N GLY A 189 27.05 -12.27 20.38
CA GLY A 189 26.08 -11.37 21.01
C GLY A 189 24.64 -11.58 20.56
N GLN A 190 24.42 -12.10 19.35
CA GLN A 190 23.07 -12.44 18.85
C GLN A 190 22.41 -13.59 19.62
N ALA A 191 23.17 -14.38 20.38
CA ALA A 191 22.63 -15.42 21.26
C ALA A 191 22.12 -14.88 22.62
N LEU A 192 22.22 -13.58 22.86
CA LEU A 192 21.72 -12.95 24.07
C LEU A 192 20.19 -12.85 24.04
N ARG A 193 19.58 -13.02 25.21
CA ARG A 193 18.15 -12.83 25.45
C ARG A 193 17.90 -12.35 26.89
N PRO A 194 16.76 -11.71 27.18
CA PRO A 194 16.34 -11.51 28.56
C PRO A 194 16.28 -12.84 29.32
N SER A 195 16.55 -12.81 30.63
CA SER A 195 16.66 -14.02 31.45
C SER A 195 15.36 -14.83 31.48
N SER A 196 14.19 -14.18 31.44
CA SER A 196 12.87 -14.83 31.39
C SER A 196 12.40 -15.17 29.98
N GLY A 197 13.07 -14.63 28.96
CA GLY A 197 12.80 -14.87 27.55
C GLY A 197 13.41 -16.17 27.04
N ARG A 198 13.08 -16.54 25.80
CA ARG A 198 13.61 -17.73 25.11
C ARG A 198 14.06 -17.33 23.71
N ALA A 199 15.18 -17.86 23.25
CA ALA A 199 15.56 -17.72 21.86
C ALA A 199 14.60 -18.54 20.96
N ILE A 200 14.23 -17.99 19.81
CA ILE A 200 13.52 -18.72 18.75
C ILE A 200 14.41 -18.85 17.52
N SER A 201 14.39 -20.03 16.91
CA SER A 201 15.34 -20.37 15.85
C SER A 201 15.09 -19.57 14.58
N ASN A 202 16.17 -19.07 13.98
CA ASN A 202 16.19 -18.50 12.64
C ASN A 202 16.97 -19.46 11.73
N ALA A 203 16.24 -20.21 10.90
CA ALA A 203 16.82 -21.23 10.03
C ALA A 203 17.56 -20.63 8.81
N LEU A 204 17.23 -19.39 8.42
CA LEU A 204 17.74 -18.75 7.21
C LEU A 204 18.79 -17.66 7.49
N GLY A 205 19.07 -17.36 8.76
CA GLY A 205 19.98 -16.30 9.16
C GLY A 205 20.76 -16.58 10.44
N THR A 206 21.61 -15.61 10.82
CA THR A 206 22.45 -15.73 12.02
C THR A 206 21.76 -15.21 13.27
N ALA A 207 20.74 -14.35 13.17
CA ALA A 207 20.09 -13.71 14.30
C ALA A 207 18.89 -14.55 14.80
N PRO A 208 18.97 -15.28 15.93
CA PRO A 208 17.79 -15.93 16.50
C PRO A 208 16.80 -14.87 17.01
N GLY A 209 15.51 -15.06 16.82
CA GLY A 209 14.53 -14.18 17.45
C GLY A 209 14.49 -14.36 18.97
N VAL A 210 13.64 -13.59 19.63
CA VAL A 210 13.36 -13.74 21.07
C VAL A 210 11.86 -13.79 21.29
N PHE A 211 11.42 -14.71 22.14
CA PHE A 211 10.07 -14.75 22.70
C PHE A 211 10.13 -14.43 24.20
N ALA A 212 9.33 -13.48 24.66
CA ALA A 212 9.17 -13.17 26.07
C ALA A 212 7.71 -12.79 26.38
N THR A 213 7.31 -12.90 27.64
CA THR A 213 6.01 -12.42 28.11
C THR A 213 6.25 -11.26 29.06
N LEU A 214 5.80 -10.08 28.64
CA LEU A 214 5.91 -8.84 29.39
C LEU A 214 4.66 -8.64 30.28
N PRO A 215 4.81 -8.46 31.60
CA PRO A 215 3.73 -7.96 32.43
C PRO A 215 3.37 -6.53 32.00
N ALA A 216 2.11 -6.29 31.71
CA ALA A 216 1.58 -5.01 31.28
C ALA A 216 0.30 -4.65 32.04
N ASP A 217 -0.06 -3.38 32.00
CA ASP A 217 -1.41 -2.95 32.37
C ASP A 217 -2.16 -2.67 31.07
N ASP A 218 -3.43 -3.03 30.98
CA ASP A 218 -4.25 -2.60 29.86
C ASP A 218 -4.49 -1.09 29.88
N ALA A 219 -5.09 -0.56 28.80
CA ALA A 219 -5.34 0.88 28.67
C ALA A 219 -6.18 1.48 29.81
N ILE A 220 -6.88 0.65 30.60
CA ILE A 220 -7.76 1.04 31.71
C ILE A 220 -7.13 0.64 33.07
N GLY A 221 -5.89 0.14 33.07
CA GLY A 221 -5.12 -0.19 34.27
C GLY A 221 -5.35 -1.59 34.85
N ARG A 222 -5.94 -2.52 34.09
CA ARG A 222 -6.08 -3.92 34.52
C ARG A 222 -4.81 -4.71 34.20
N GLU A 223 -4.37 -5.53 35.12
CA GLU A 223 -3.19 -6.37 34.95
C GLU A 223 -3.41 -7.38 33.80
N ARG A 224 -2.49 -7.38 32.83
CA ARG A 224 -2.51 -8.26 31.66
C ARG A 224 -1.08 -8.69 31.30
N ALA A 225 -0.92 -9.86 30.72
CA ALA A 225 0.34 -10.23 30.08
C ALA A 225 0.32 -9.87 28.58
N CYS A 226 1.48 -9.48 28.03
CA CYS A 226 1.69 -9.28 26.61
C CYS A 226 2.79 -10.22 26.13
N ASP A 227 2.50 -11.08 25.16
CA ASP A 227 3.52 -11.87 24.48
C ASP A 227 4.25 -10.97 23.47
N VAL A 228 5.59 -10.99 23.51
CA VAL A 228 6.48 -10.18 22.68
C VAL A 228 7.39 -11.08 21.87
N PHE A 229 7.39 -10.88 20.56
CA PHE A 229 8.29 -11.55 19.62
C PHE A 229 9.24 -10.53 18.99
N LEU A 230 10.55 -10.78 19.06
CA LEU A 230 11.55 -10.06 18.30
C LEU A 230 11.91 -10.86 17.04
N LEU A 231 11.76 -10.25 15.86
CA LEU A 231 11.96 -10.83 14.55
C LEU A 231 13.05 -10.10 13.75
N PRO A 232 13.80 -10.78 12.86
CA PRO A 232 14.85 -10.17 12.07
C PRO A 232 14.29 -9.21 11.01
N GLY A 233 15.11 -8.27 10.55
CA GLY A 233 14.73 -7.31 9.51
C GLY A 233 14.62 -7.89 8.09
N PRO A 234 15.50 -8.80 7.64
CA PRO A 234 15.39 -9.40 6.31
C PRO A 234 14.06 -10.17 6.09
N PRO A 235 13.26 -9.86 5.05
CA PRO A 235 11.92 -10.44 4.87
C PRO A 235 11.91 -11.97 4.79
N ASN A 236 12.86 -12.58 4.07
CA ASN A 236 12.91 -14.03 3.92
C ASN A 236 13.13 -14.75 5.27
N GLU A 237 13.99 -14.20 6.12
CA GLU A 237 14.24 -14.73 7.47
C GLU A 237 13.01 -14.54 8.36
N LEU A 238 12.40 -13.35 8.32
CA LEU A 238 11.21 -13.03 9.10
C LEU A 238 10.03 -13.92 8.73
N HIS A 239 9.74 -14.09 7.43
CA HIS A 239 8.60 -14.91 6.97
C HIS A 239 8.76 -16.37 7.43
N ALA A 240 9.94 -16.96 7.22
CA ALA A 240 10.22 -18.33 7.64
C ALA A 240 10.12 -18.50 9.17
N MET A 241 10.62 -17.52 9.93
CA MET A 241 10.56 -17.56 11.39
C MET A 241 9.15 -17.32 11.93
N PHE A 242 8.37 -16.45 11.28
CA PHE A 242 6.97 -16.23 11.64
C PHE A 242 6.17 -17.53 11.50
N GLU A 243 6.24 -18.18 10.34
CA GLU A 243 5.45 -19.39 10.06
C GLU A 243 5.88 -20.57 10.96
N SER A 244 7.18 -20.74 11.20
CA SER A 244 7.70 -21.89 11.98
C SER A 244 7.73 -21.66 13.50
N GLN A 245 7.90 -20.42 13.96
CA GLN A 245 8.09 -20.12 15.39
C GLN A 245 6.99 -19.25 15.99
N VAL A 246 6.44 -18.29 15.26
CA VAL A 246 5.45 -17.36 15.82
C VAL A 246 4.05 -17.95 15.72
N ALA A 247 3.59 -18.23 14.50
CA ALA A 247 2.23 -18.68 14.21
C ALA A 247 1.78 -19.89 15.05
N PRO A 248 2.59 -20.95 15.26
CA PRO A 248 2.18 -22.09 16.08
C PRO A 248 2.01 -21.79 17.58
N ARG A 249 2.55 -20.66 18.06
CA ARG A 249 2.44 -20.21 19.46
C ARG A 249 1.31 -19.21 19.67
N LEU A 250 0.74 -18.68 18.58
CA LEU A 250 -0.40 -17.78 18.64
C LEU A 250 -1.64 -18.54 19.12
N ARG A 251 -2.48 -17.80 19.82
CA ARG A 251 -3.71 -18.27 20.47
C ARG A 251 -4.85 -17.34 20.04
N PRO A 252 -5.22 -17.38 18.75
CA PRO A 252 -6.26 -16.50 18.22
C PRO A 252 -7.65 -16.91 18.76
N PRO A 253 -8.66 -16.05 18.64
CA PRO A 253 -10.04 -16.41 18.94
C PRO A 253 -10.50 -17.63 18.11
N ALA A 254 -10.92 -18.70 18.78
CA ALA A 254 -11.16 -19.99 18.13
C ALA A 254 -12.26 -19.96 17.04
N LYS A 255 -13.28 -19.13 17.23
CA LYS A 255 -14.47 -19.08 16.37
C LYS A 255 -14.53 -17.85 15.47
N GLU A 256 -13.62 -16.89 15.62
CA GLU A 256 -13.65 -15.64 14.86
C GLU A 256 -12.58 -15.61 13.78
N SER A 257 -12.89 -14.91 12.68
CA SER A 257 -11.93 -14.61 11.62
C SER A 257 -12.14 -13.20 11.08
N ILE A 258 -11.08 -12.67 10.49
CA ILE A 258 -11.15 -11.48 9.65
C ILE A 258 -10.82 -11.95 8.24
N SER A 259 -11.82 -11.86 7.36
CA SER A 259 -11.68 -12.26 5.96
C SER A 259 -11.94 -11.06 5.09
N THR A 260 -11.09 -10.84 4.09
CA THR A 260 -11.20 -9.71 3.18
C THR A 260 -11.35 -10.20 1.75
N ARG A 261 -12.30 -9.61 1.02
CA ARG A 261 -12.43 -9.76 -0.42
C ARG A 261 -12.37 -8.38 -1.05
N VAL A 262 -11.71 -8.27 -2.20
CA VAL A 262 -11.63 -7.02 -2.95
C VAL A 262 -12.40 -7.20 -4.24
N VAL A 263 -13.38 -6.34 -4.48
CA VAL A 263 -14.09 -6.22 -5.76
C VAL A 263 -13.55 -4.98 -6.46
N HIS A 264 -13.15 -5.12 -7.72
CA HIS A 264 -12.57 -4.02 -8.47
C HIS A 264 -13.55 -3.45 -9.48
N VAL A 265 -13.62 -2.12 -9.50
CA VAL A 265 -14.45 -1.36 -10.43
C VAL A 265 -13.61 -0.35 -11.21
N PHE A 266 -14.02 -0.03 -12.43
CA PHE A 266 -13.35 0.96 -13.27
C PHE A 266 -14.37 1.98 -13.79
N GLY A 267 -13.88 3.11 -14.30
CA GLY A 267 -14.70 3.98 -15.14
C GLY A 267 -15.77 4.79 -14.42
N VAL A 268 -15.76 4.84 -13.09
CA VAL A 268 -16.71 5.62 -12.28
C VAL A 268 -15.94 6.44 -11.23
N PRO A 269 -16.28 7.72 -11.00
CA PRO A 269 -15.72 8.50 -9.90
C PRO A 269 -16.05 7.91 -8.53
N GLU A 270 -15.19 8.15 -7.53
CA GLU A 270 -15.42 7.66 -6.17
C GLU A 270 -16.74 8.15 -5.56
N SER A 271 -17.08 9.44 -5.75
CA SER A 271 -18.32 10.02 -5.22
C SER A 271 -19.57 9.40 -5.84
N GLU A 272 -19.53 9.09 -7.14
CA GLU A 272 -20.64 8.45 -7.85
C GLU A 272 -20.75 6.97 -7.45
N ALA A 273 -19.62 6.26 -7.36
CA ALA A 273 -19.60 4.89 -6.85
C ALA A 273 -20.16 4.80 -5.42
N ALA A 274 -19.84 5.78 -4.56
CA ALA A 274 -20.39 5.85 -3.22
C ALA A 274 -21.92 6.05 -3.21
N GLN A 275 -22.45 6.89 -4.11
CA GLN A 275 -23.88 7.08 -4.28
C GLN A 275 -24.57 5.81 -4.78
N MET A 276 -23.97 5.12 -5.76
CA MET A 276 -24.50 3.86 -6.29
C MET A 276 -24.55 2.75 -5.23
N LEU A 277 -23.57 2.69 -4.34
CA LEU A 277 -23.49 1.69 -3.27
C LEU A 277 -24.41 2.00 -2.09
N GLY A 278 -24.68 3.29 -1.81
CA GLY A 278 -25.61 3.71 -0.76
C GLY A 278 -25.31 3.07 0.59
N ASP A 279 -26.33 2.43 1.17
CA ASP A 279 -26.29 1.79 2.50
C ASP A 279 -25.27 0.65 2.61
N LEU A 280 -24.77 0.11 1.48
CA LEU A 280 -23.68 -0.87 1.51
C LEU A 280 -22.40 -0.32 2.14
N LEU A 281 -22.21 1.01 2.14
CA LEU A 281 -21.05 1.69 2.73
C LEU A 281 -21.25 2.11 4.20
N ASP A 282 -22.35 1.70 4.84
CA ASP A 282 -22.54 1.94 6.27
C ASP A 282 -21.38 1.36 7.09
N ARG A 283 -20.84 2.18 8.01
CA ARG A 283 -19.71 1.82 8.89
C ARG A 283 -20.11 0.83 9.97
N GLU A 284 -21.39 0.71 10.29
CA GLU A 284 -21.90 -0.24 11.27
C GLU A 284 -22.22 -1.61 10.64
N ARG A 285 -22.21 -1.71 9.31
CA ARG A 285 -22.44 -2.96 8.58
C ARG A 285 -21.32 -3.99 8.83
N ASN A 286 -21.70 -5.25 8.99
CA ASN A 286 -20.80 -6.39 8.85
C ASN A 286 -21.36 -7.34 7.76
N PRO A 287 -20.59 -7.67 6.70
CA PRO A 287 -19.24 -7.21 6.40
C PRO A 287 -19.14 -5.70 6.14
N MET A 288 -18.09 -5.05 6.62
CA MET A 288 -17.85 -3.63 6.32
C MET A 288 -17.32 -3.50 4.89
N ILE A 289 -17.87 -2.59 4.10
CA ILE A 289 -17.39 -2.30 2.74
C ILE A 289 -16.70 -0.94 2.74
N GLY A 290 -15.43 -0.90 2.32
CA GLY A 290 -14.67 0.33 2.14
C GLY A 290 -14.30 0.56 0.69
N ILE A 291 -14.35 1.81 0.24
CA ILE A 291 -13.91 2.22 -1.10
C ILE A 291 -12.51 2.83 -1.05
N THR A 292 -11.70 2.59 -2.07
CA THR A 292 -10.38 3.23 -2.23
C THR A 292 -10.07 3.43 -3.70
N ALA A 293 -9.78 4.66 -4.10
CA ALA A 293 -9.32 4.97 -5.44
C ALA A 293 -7.83 4.70 -5.63
N SER A 294 -7.44 4.16 -6.78
CA SER A 294 -6.04 3.96 -7.18
C SER A 294 -5.93 3.91 -8.70
N ARG A 295 -4.97 4.64 -9.30
CA ARG A 295 -4.54 4.50 -10.72
C ARG A 295 -5.68 4.17 -11.70
N ALA A 296 -6.71 5.02 -11.73
CA ALA A 296 -7.90 4.93 -12.60
C ALA A 296 -8.91 3.80 -12.32
N SER A 297 -8.79 3.06 -11.22
CA SER A 297 -9.79 2.11 -10.72
C SER A 297 -10.18 2.39 -9.26
N LEU A 298 -11.26 1.78 -8.79
CA LEU A 298 -11.63 1.74 -7.38
C LEU A 298 -11.60 0.30 -6.88
N SER A 299 -11.13 0.12 -5.65
CA SER A 299 -11.16 -1.15 -4.94
C SER A 299 -12.19 -1.09 -3.82
N LEU A 300 -13.20 -1.94 -3.89
CA LEU A 300 -14.22 -2.14 -2.86
C LEU A 300 -13.79 -3.31 -1.98
N ARG A 301 -13.29 -3.01 -0.78
CA ARG A 301 -12.83 -4.02 0.18
C ARG A 301 -13.97 -4.40 1.12
N ILE A 302 -14.46 -5.61 0.94
CA ILE A 302 -15.42 -6.27 1.83
C ILE A 302 -14.61 -6.92 2.96
N ARG A 303 -14.86 -6.51 4.21
CA ARG A 303 -14.20 -7.05 5.39
C ARG A 303 -15.23 -7.69 6.31
N HIS A 304 -15.23 -9.01 6.33
CA HIS A 304 -15.95 -9.80 7.34
C HIS A 304 -15.20 -9.75 8.66
N ARG A 305 -15.94 -9.55 9.76
CA ARG A 305 -15.45 -9.77 11.12
C ARG A 305 -16.53 -10.48 11.92
N GLY A 306 -16.23 -11.70 12.34
CA GLY A 306 -17.15 -12.46 13.19
C GLY A 306 -16.93 -13.95 13.04
N ARG A 307 -18.01 -14.73 13.11
CA ARG A 307 -17.94 -16.19 13.06
C ARG A 307 -17.27 -16.67 11.78
N ARG A 308 -16.21 -17.47 11.92
CA ARG A 308 -15.43 -18.03 10.80
C ARG A 308 -16.30 -18.85 9.84
N ALA A 309 -17.27 -19.60 10.37
CA ALA A 309 -18.19 -20.42 9.58
C ALA A 309 -19.13 -19.60 8.67
N ALA A 310 -19.42 -18.34 9.01
CA ALA A 310 -20.29 -17.46 8.23
C ALA A 310 -19.52 -16.60 7.21
N ALA A 311 -18.19 -16.51 7.35
CA ALA A 311 -17.35 -15.56 6.61
C ALA A 311 -17.53 -15.64 5.10
N GLN A 312 -17.54 -16.85 4.54
CA GLN A 312 -17.61 -17.04 3.09
C GLN A 312 -18.99 -16.62 2.54
N ALA A 313 -20.08 -17.02 3.20
CA ALA A 313 -21.43 -16.68 2.79
C ALA A 313 -21.69 -15.17 2.87
N GLU A 314 -21.26 -14.51 3.95
CA GLU A 314 -21.41 -13.06 4.12
C GLU A 314 -20.58 -12.26 3.09
N LEU A 315 -19.38 -12.75 2.73
CA LEU A 315 -18.58 -12.15 1.66
C LEU A 315 -19.23 -12.32 0.27
N ASP A 316 -19.80 -13.50 -0.02
CA ASP A 316 -20.47 -13.79 -1.29
C ASP A 316 -21.73 -12.92 -1.46
N GLU A 317 -22.53 -12.78 -0.40
CA GLU A 317 -23.71 -11.91 -0.39
C GLU A 317 -23.34 -10.43 -0.62
N ALA A 318 -22.33 -9.93 0.10
CA ALA A 318 -21.86 -8.56 -0.07
C ALA A 318 -21.29 -8.30 -1.48
N GLU A 319 -20.57 -9.27 -2.06
CA GLU A 319 -20.11 -9.18 -3.45
C GLU A 319 -21.29 -9.14 -4.43
N ALA A 320 -22.30 -9.99 -4.25
CA ALA A 320 -23.47 -10.00 -5.11
C ALA A 320 -24.21 -8.65 -5.07
N GLN A 321 -24.36 -8.05 -3.90
CA GLN A 321 -24.95 -6.72 -3.73
C GLN A 321 -24.12 -5.63 -4.44
N ILE A 322 -22.79 -5.67 -4.33
CA ILE A 322 -21.91 -4.76 -5.08
C ILE A 322 -22.09 -4.94 -6.59
N ARG A 323 -22.15 -6.18 -7.08
CA ARG A 323 -22.36 -6.46 -8.51
C ARG A 323 -23.72 -5.97 -8.99
N GLN A 324 -24.76 -6.12 -8.18
CA GLN A 324 -26.08 -5.59 -8.49
C GLN A 324 -26.08 -4.06 -8.58
N ALA A 325 -25.41 -3.38 -7.64
CA ALA A 325 -25.35 -1.91 -7.62
C ALA A 325 -24.46 -1.33 -8.73
N MET A 326 -23.29 -1.93 -8.95
CA MET A 326 -22.25 -1.38 -9.85
C MET A 326 -22.27 -2.00 -11.26
N GLY A 327 -22.96 -3.11 -11.44
CA GLY A 327 -23.15 -3.80 -12.72
C GLY A 327 -21.89 -3.87 -13.59
N PRO A 328 -21.90 -3.25 -14.78
CA PRO A 328 -20.83 -3.39 -15.78
C PRO A 328 -19.49 -2.74 -15.39
N TYR A 329 -19.48 -1.85 -14.39
CA TYR A 329 -18.24 -1.27 -13.86
C TYR A 329 -17.38 -2.30 -13.11
N VAL A 330 -17.96 -3.40 -12.62
CA VAL A 330 -17.20 -4.46 -11.92
C VAL A 330 -16.43 -5.30 -12.94
N TYR A 331 -15.10 -5.30 -12.85
CA TYR A 331 -14.24 -6.06 -13.76
C TYR A 331 -13.60 -7.30 -13.15
N GLY A 332 -13.54 -7.42 -11.82
CA GLY A 332 -12.82 -8.52 -11.21
C GLY A 332 -12.85 -8.55 -9.69
N VAL A 333 -12.32 -9.63 -9.13
CA VAL A 333 -12.22 -9.89 -7.69
C VAL A 333 -10.82 -10.40 -7.35
N GLY A 334 -10.35 -10.11 -6.14
CA GLY A 334 -9.08 -10.64 -5.62
C GLY A 334 -7.88 -10.07 -6.38
N GLU A 335 -7.13 -10.91 -7.07
CA GLU A 335 -5.93 -10.51 -7.82
C GLU A 335 -6.24 -10.17 -9.29
N THR A 336 -7.52 -10.12 -9.68
CA THR A 336 -7.91 -9.82 -11.07
C THR A 336 -7.52 -8.39 -11.43
N THR A 337 -6.70 -8.23 -12.47
CA THR A 337 -6.39 -6.91 -13.05
C THR A 337 -7.37 -6.58 -14.18
N LEU A 338 -7.44 -5.31 -14.58
CA LEU A 338 -8.30 -4.92 -15.71
C LEU A 338 -7.80 -5.56 -17.02
N ALA A 339 -6.48 -5.69 -17.18
CA ALA A 339 -5.87 -6.37 -18.32
C ALA A 339 -6.21 -7.87 -18.35
N SER A 340 -6.05 -8.58 -17.23
CA SER A 340 -6.39 -10.00 -17.16
C SER A 340 -7.87 -10.27 -17.37
N SER A 341 -8.74 -9.40 -16.85
CA SER A 341 -10.20 -9.47 -17.09
C SER A 341 -10.53 -9.26 -18.58
N THR A 342 -9.90 -8.27 -19.22
CA THR A 342 -10.15 -7.95 -20.64
C THR A 342 -9.64 -9.06 -21.56
N LEU A 343 -8.41 -9.55 -21.33
CA LEU A 343 -7.82 -10.63 -22.11
C LEU A 343 -8.55 -11.96 -21.89
N GLY A 344 -8.92 -12.28 -20.64
CA GLY A 344 -9.70 -13.48 -20.33
C GLY A 344 -11.02 -13.52 -21.11
N ALA A 345 -11.75 -12.40 -21.15
CA ALA A 345 -13.00 -12.31 -21.91
C ALA A 345 -12.82 -12.52 -23.42
N LEU A 346 -11.67 -12.10 -23.98
CA LEU A 346 -11.31 -12.34 -25.38
C LEU A 346 -10.95 -13.82 -25.62
N VAL A 347 -10.14 -14.42 -24.75
CA VAL A 347 -9.76 -15.84 -24.82
C VAL A 347 -10.98 -16.75 -24.77
N GLU A 348 -11.92 -16.50 -23.86
CA GLU A 348 -13.20 -17.23 -23.76
C GLU A 348 -14.00 -17.18 -25.07
N ARG A 349 -13.92 -16.07 -25.81
CA ARG A 349 -14.59 -15.86 -27.09
C ARG A 349 -13.74 -16.26 -28.30
N ARG A 350 -12.50 -16.71 -28.10
CA ARG A 350 -11.49 -16.97 -29.14
C ARG A 350 -11.26 -15.76 -30.05
N GLN A 351 -11.29 -14.57 -29.47
CA GLN A 351 -11.11 -13.30 -30.17
C GLN A 351 -9.72 -12.73 -29.89
N ARG A 352 -9.20 -11.98 -30.86
CA ARG A 352 -7.86 -11.37 -30.82
C ARG A 352 -7.95 -9.85 -30.83
N LEU A 353 -6.99 -9.21 -30.17
CA LEU A 353 -6.88 -7.78 -29.98
C LEU A 353 -5.54 -7.27 -30.51
N VAL A 354 -5.59 -6.15 -31.22
CA VAL A 354 -4.43 -5.32 -31.57
C VAL A 354 -4.60 -3.90 -31.02
N VAL A 355 -3.50 -3.17 -30.79
CA VAL A 355 -3.55 -1.79 -30.29
C VAL A 355 -2.84 -0.80 -31.22
N VAL A 356 -3.31 0.45 -31.23
CA VAL A 356 -2.70 1.56 -31.95
C VAL A 356 -2.56 2.77 -31.02
N GLU A 357 -1.34 3.03 -30.58
CA GLU A 357 -1.07 3.99 -29.51
C GLU A 357 -0.38 5.25 -30.02
N SER A 358 -0.83 6.40 -29.53
CA SER A 358 -0.08 7.66 -29.65
C SER A 358 0.30 8.18 -28.26
N CYS A 359 -0.59 8.88 -27.55
CA CYS A 359 -0.23 9.58 -26.32
C CYS A 359 0.13 8.67 -25.13
N THR A 360 -0.29 7.41 -25.15
CA THR A 360 0.06 6.39 -24.16
C THR A 360 1.48 5.86 -24.35
N GLY A 361 2.01 5.91 -25.58
CA GLY A 361 3.40 5.61 -25.90
C GLY A 361 3.82 4.16 -25.64
N GLY A 362 2.93 3.19 -25.89
CA GLY A 362 3.19 1.76 -25.66
C GLY A 362 2.73 1.26 -24.29
N MET A 363 2.17 2.13 -23.45
CA MET A 363 1.71 1.75 -22.10
C MET A 363 0.52 0.78 -22.15
N LEU A 364 -0.40 0.91 -23.12
CA LEU A 364 -1.53 -0.03 -23.25
C LEU A 364 -1.03 -1.41 -23.64
N GLY A 365 -0.19 -1.50 -24.68
CA GLY A 365 0.42 -2.75 -25.11
C GLY A 365 1.25 -3.41 -24.02
N SER A 366 2.08 -2.62 -23.32
CA SER A 366 2.88 -3.12 -22.19
C SER A 366 2.01 -3.65 -21.04
N THR A 367 0.91 -2.96 -20.71
CA THR A 367 -0.02 -3.39 -19.65
C THR A 367 -0.70 -4.72 -20.02
N LEU A 368 -1.11 -4.89 -21.27
CA LEU A 368 -1.70 -6.13 -21.76
C LEU A 368 -0.66 -7.27 -21.76
N SER A 369 0.55 -7.03 -22.27
CA SER A 369 1.59 -8.06 -22.39
C SER A 369 2.22 -8.51 -21.05
N GLN A 370 2.03 -7.74 -19.98
CA GLN A 370 2.44 -8.15 -18.63
C GLN A 370 1.56 -9.26 -18.03
N THR A 371 0.35 -9.46 -18.60
CA THR A 371 -0.55 -10.52 -18.14
C THR A 371 -0.06 -11.87 -18.64
N SER A 372 0.09 -12.85 -17.75
CA SER A 372 0.44 -14.22 -18.14
C SER A 372 -0.59 -14.79 -19.13
N GLY A 373 -0.12 -15.46 -20.19
CA GLY A 373 -0.98 -15.98 -21.26
C GLY A 373 -1.49 -14.92 -22.25
N SER A 374 -1.04 -13.66 -22.16
CA SER A 374 -1.55 -12.57 -23.02
C SER A 374 -1.48 -12.87 -24.52
N SER A 375 -0.49 -13.63 -24.98
CA SER A 375 -0.29 -13.97 -26.40
C SER A 375 -1.44 -14.77 -27.02
N GLU A 376 -2.31 -15.38 -26.22
CA GLU A 376 -3.50 -16.10 -26.70
C GLU A 376 -4.54 -15.16 -27.33
N ALA A 377 -4.61 -13.91 -26.86
CA ALA A 377 -5.57 -12.92 -27.35
C ALA A 377 -4.93 -11.60 -27.80
N PHE A 378 -3.73 -11.25 -27.36
CA PHE A 378 -3.08 -9.99 -27.70
C PHE A 378 -1.99 -10.18 -28.77
N LEU A 379 -2.18 -9.59 -29.94
CA LEU A 379 -1.28 -9.72 -31.09
C LEU A 379 -0.11 -8.72 -31.08
N GLY A 380 -0.19 -7.66 -30.28
CA GLY A 380 0.74 -6.55 -30.31
C GLY A 380 0.07 -5.27 -30.82
N GLY A 381 0.84 -4.40 -31.47
CA GLY A 381 0.31 -3.14 -31.96
C GLY A 381 1.37 -2.17 -32.44
N TRP A 382 0.93 -0.97 -32.81
CA TRP A 382 1.77 0.10 -33.32
C TRP A 382 1.81 1.27 -32.35
N ILE A 383 3.00 1.86 -32.21
CA ILE A 383 3.17 3.17 -31.56
C ILE A 383 3.30 4.22 -32.65
N THR A 384 2.20 4.85 -33.02
CA THR A 384 2.12 5.88 -34.08
C THR A 384 2.29 7.28 -33.50
N TYR A 385 3.46 7.52 -32.90
CA TYR A 385 3.72 8.72 -32.10
C TYR A 385 3.76 10.00 -32.96
N SER A 386 4.15 9.91 -34.24
CA SER A 386 4.10 11.02 -35.20
C SER A 386 2.88 10.92 -36.13
N ASN A 387 2.51 12.03 -36.77
CA ASN A 387 1.47 12.05 -37.80
C ASN A 387 1.85 11.20 -39.02
N ASP A 388 3.13 11.22 -39.41
CA ASP A 388 3.63 10.38 -40.51
C ASP A 388 3.47 8.90 -40.22
N MET A 389 3.76 8.45 -38.99
CA MET A 389 3.55 7.05 -38.61
C MET A 389 2.06 6.68 -38.58
N LYS A 390 1.16 7.58 -38.18
CA LYS A 390 -0.29 7.31 -38.26
C LYS A 390 -0.72 7.02 -39.70
N SER A 391 -0.18 7.76 -40.66
CA SER A 391 -0.48 7.53 -42.08
C SER A 391 0.24 6.32 -42.67
N ALA A 392 1.50 6.10 -42.34
CA ALA A 392 2.31 5.05 -42.95
C ALA A 392 1.97 3.65 -42.41
N GLU A 393 1.77 3.51 -41.10
CA GLU A 393 1.67 2.20 -40.44
C GLU A 393 0.23 1.70 -40.33
N VAL A 394 -0.71 2.62 -40.14
CA VAL A 394 -2.13 2.31 -39.90
C VAL A 394 -3.06 3.11 -40.82
N ALA A 395 -2.54 3.54 -41.97
CA ALA A 395 -3.30 4.08 -43.09
C ALA A 395 -4.22 5.27 -42.76
N VAL A 396 -3.95 6.06 -41.72
CA VAL A 396 -4.74 7.27 -41.42
C VAL A 396 -4.57 8.30 -42.54
N PRO A 397 -5.65 8.72 -43.24
CA PRO A 397 -5.54 9.70 -44.30
C PRO A 397 -4.96 11.03 -43.79
N ARG A 398 -3.92 11.54 -44.46
CA ARG A 398 -3.28 12.83 -44.10
C ARG A 398 -4.28 13.99 -44.05
N ALA A 399 -5.24 14.01 -44.97
CA ALA A 399 -6.31 15.01 -45.02
C ALA A 399 -7.17 15.06 -43.73
N LEU A 400 -7.38 13.92 -43.04
CA LEU A 400 -8.09 13.92 -41.76
C LEU A 400 -7.28 14.61 -40.66
N ILE A 401 -5.97 14.35 -40.63
CA ILE A 401 -5.05 14.96 -39.66
C ILE A 401 -4.96 16.47 -39.90
N GLU A 402 -4.86 16.90 -41.15
CA GLU A 402 -4.81 18.32 -41.54
C GLU A 402 -6.10 19.05 -41.16
N ARG A 403 -7.27 18.46 -41.45
CA ARG A 403 -8.57 19.09 -41.23
C ARG A 403 -8.99 19.09 -39.75
N HIS A 404 -8.76 18.00 -39.02
CA HIS A 404 -9.31 17.81 -37.67
C HIS A 404 -8.26 17.83 -36.57
N GLY A 405 -6.97 17.73 -36.93
CA GLY A 405 -5.86 17.54 -36.01
C GLY A 405 -5.73 16.07 -35.56
N ALA A 406 -4.51 15.69 -35.17
CA ALA A 406 -4.17 14.32 -34.75
C ALA A 406 -4.94 13.81 -33.51
N VAL A 407 -5.45 14.74 -32.69
CA VAL A 407 -6.31 14.46 -31.54
C VAL A 407 -7.73 14.88 -31.87
N SER A 408 -8.47 13.93 -32.43
CA SER A 408 -9.87 14.10 -32.87
C SER A 408 -10.55 12.75 -33.02
N GLU A 409 -11.88 12.75 -33.04
CA GLU A 409 -12.69 11.55 -33.26
C GLU A 409 -12.37 10.87 -34.61
N PRO A 410 -12.33 11.56 -35.76
CA PRO A 410 -12.10 10.91 -37.05
C PRO A 410 -10.72 10.26 -37.15
N VAL A 411 -9.71 10.86 -36.51
CA VAL A 411 -8.35 10.28 -36.47
C VAL A 411 -8.30 9.06 -35.57
N ALA A 412 -8.94 9.10 -34.39
CA ALA A 412 -8.99 7.93 -33.51
C ALA A 412 -9.70 6.74 -34.18
N ARG A 413 -10.81 7.00 -34.87
CA ARG A 413 -11.53 6.00 -35.69
C ARG A 413 -10.61 5.38 -36.74
N ALA A 414 -10.01 6.21 -37.58
CA ALA A 414 -9.12 5.74 -38.65
C ALA A 414 -7.92 4.95 -38.10
N MET A 415 -7.39 5.34 -36.92
CA MET A 415 -6.34 4.57 -36.26
C MET A 415 -6.80 3.16 -35.86
N ALA A 416 -7.99 3.01 -35.27
CA ALA A 416 -8.50 1.69 -34.87
C ALA A 416 -8.81 0.81 -36.08
N GLU A 417 -9.47 1.37 -37.10
CA GLU A 417 -9.78 0.66 -38.35
C GLU A 417 -8.49 0.26 -39.09
N GLY A 418 -7.50 1.14 -39.13
CA GLY A 418 -6.17 0.85 -39.65
C GLY A 418 -5.47 -0.28 -38.91
N GLY A 419 -5.64 -0.35 -37.59
CA GLY A 419 -5.16 -1.48 -36.77
C GLY A 419 -5.77 -2.82 -37.20
N LEU A 420 -7.08 -2.86 -37.46
CA LEU A 420 -7.76 -4.07 -37.98
C LEU A 420 -7.38 -4.41 -39.42
N ILE A 421 -6.88 -3.46 -40.21
CA ILE A 421 -6.34 -3.72 -41.54
C ILE A 421 -4.92 -4.31 -41.43
N GLY A 422 -4.09 -3.75 -40.55
CA GLY A 422 -2.70 -4.15 -40.39
C GLY A 422 -2.48 -5.47 -39.65
N ALA A 423 -3.48 -5.96 -38.91
CA ALA A 423 -3.43 -7.22 -38.18
C ALA A 423 -4.70 -8.03 -38.37
N ASP A 424 -4.54 -9.36 -38.44
CA ASP A 424 -5.65 -10.31 -38.39
C ASP A 424 -6.21 -10.40 -36.96
N ALA A 425 -6.96 -9.37 -36.55
CA ALA A 425 -7.56 -9.22 -35.24
C ALA A 425 -9.08 -9.08 -35.33
N ASP A 426 -9.78 -9.47 -34.27
CA ASP A 426 -11.22 -9.27 -34.12
C ASP A 426 -11.53 -7.88 -33.56
N HIS A 427 -10.63 -7.35 -32.72
CA HIS A 427 -10.75 -6.04 -32.09
C HIS A 427 -9.47 -5.21 -32.26
N ALA A 428 -9.64 -3.89 -32.40
CA ALA A 428 -8.55 -2.93 -32.30
C ALA A 428 -8.92 -1.81 -31.32
N LEU A 429 -7.98 -1.46 -30.45
CA LEU A 429 -8.07 -0.27 -29.59
C LEU A 429 -7.09 0.79 -30.06
N ALA A 430 -7.56 2.00 -30.31
CA ALA A 430 -6.71 3.13 -30.65
C ALA A 430 -6.82 4.27 -29.63
N VAL A 431 -5.69 4.91 -29.31
CA VAL A 431 -5.63 6.01 -28.35
C VAL A 431 -4.82 7.18 -28.91
N THR A 432 -5.46 8.35 -29.04
CA THR A 432 -4.81 9.61 -29.38
C THR A 432 -5.24 10.72 -28.43
N GLY A 433 -4.32 11.58 -28.00
CA GLY A 433 -4.61 12.51 -26.92
C GLY A 433 -3.49 13.49 -26.61
N ILE A 434 -3.78 14.43 -25.72
CA ILE A 434 -2.86 15.49 -25.27
C ILE A 434 -2.53 15.22 -23.81
N ALA A 435 -1.47 14.45 -23.54
CA ALA A 435 -1.11 14.07 -22.18
C ALA A 435 -0.50 15.23 -21.35
N GLY A 436 0.03 16.28 -21.99
CA GLY A 436 0.65 17.41 -21.30
C GLY A 436 2.16 17.24 -21.02
N PRO A 437 2.80 18.23 -20.37
CA PRO A 437 2.18 19.45 -19.85
C PRO A 437 1.82 20.49 -20.93
N GLY A 438 2.39 20.38 -22.14
CA GLY A 438 2.08 21.24 -23.29
C GLY A 438 1.16 20.58 -24.33
N GLY A 439 0.97 21.27 -25.46
CA GLY A 439 0.25 20.74 -26.63
C GLY A 439 -1.28 20.88 -26.60
N GLY A 440 -1.83 21.47 -25.54
CA GLY A 440 -3.25 21.81 -25.44
C GLY A 440 -3.57 23.19 -26.03
N THR A 441 -4.82 23.36 -26.46
CA THR A 441 -5.43 24.67 -26.79
C THR A 441 -6.64 24.92 -25.87
N PRO A 442 -7.24 26.12 -25.83
CA PRO A 442 -8.48 26.35 -25.09
C PRO A 442 -9.63 25.40 -25.50
N GLU A 443 -9.71 25.04 -26.78
CA GLU A 443 -10.73 24.14 -27.33
C GLU A 443 -10.39 22.67 -27.11
N LYS A 444 -9.10 22.32 -27.15
CA LYS A 444 -8.58 20.98 -26.87
C LYS A 444 -7.49 21.04 -25.79
N PRO A 445 -7.85 21.26 -24.51
CA PRO A 445 -6.85 21.38 -23.46
C PRO A 445 -6.05 20.09 -23.24
N VAL A 446 -5.01 20.18 -22.42
CA VAL A 446 -4.36 18.99 -21.85
C VAL A 446 -5.42 18.09 -21.19
N GLY A 447 -5.23 16.78 -21.32
CA GLY A 447 -6.19 15.76 -20.90
C GLY A 447 -7.28 15.43 -21.92
N THR A 448 -7.32 16.08 -23.10
CA THR A 448 -8.20 15.66 -24.20
C THR A 448 -7.69 14.33 -24.74
N VAL A 449 -8.51 13.28 -24.73
CA VAL A 449 -8.15 11.96 -25.27
C VAL A 449 -9.34 11.41 -26.05
N TYR A 450 -9.07 10.81 -27.21
CA TYR A 450 -10.04 10.01 -27.95
C TYR A 450 -9.58 8.56 -27.95
N ILE A 451 -10.50 7.68 -27.60
CA ILE A 451 -10.31 6.23 -27.57
C ILE A 451 -11.29 5.63 -28.56
N ALA A 452 -10.79 4.87 -29.52
CA ALA A 452 -11.61 4.14 -30.47
C ALA A 452 -11.49 2.64 -30.27
N ARG A 453 -12.62 1.94 -30.34
CA ARG A 453 -12.71 0.49 -30.40
C ARG A 453 -13.33 0.12 -31.73
N ALA A 454 -12.56 -0.55 -32.59
CA ALA A 454 -13.07 -1.16 -33.80
C ALA A 454 -13.22 -2.66 -33.59
N SER A 455 -14.31 -3.24 -34.06
CA SER A 455 -14.57 -4.69 -33.99
C SER A 455 -14.99 -5.21 -35.36
N ARG A 456 -14.46 -6.36 -35.76
CA ARG A 456 -14.76 -7.02 -37.03
C ARG A 456 -15.81 -8.11 -36.83
N VAL A 457 -16.88 -8.08 -37.62
CA VAL A 457 -17.85 -9.17 -37.74
C VAL A 457 -17.99 -9.52 -39.22
N GLY A 458 -17.35 -10.61 -39.63
CA GLY A 458 -17.20 -10.95 -41.05
C GLY A 458 -16.42 -9.87 -41.81
N SER A 459 -17.01 -9.35 -42.90
CA SER A 459 -16.42 -8.26 -43.69
C SER A 459 -16.73 -6.87 -43.14
N LYS A 460 -17.62 -6.74 -42.16
CA LYS A 460 -18.05 -5.46 -41.61
C LYS A 460 -17.18 -5.06 -40.43
N VAL A 461 -16.86 -3.77 -40.35
CA VAL A 461 -16.17 -3.17 -39.20
C VAL A 461 -17.16 -2.24 -38.52
N ASN A 462 -17.28 -2.36 -37.19
CA ASN A 462 -18.03 -1.45 -36.35
C ASN A 462 -17.05 -0.70 -35.45
N THR A 463 -17.09 0.63 -35.49
CA THR A 463 -16.20 1.46 -34.70
C THR A 463 -16.99 2.38 -33.76
N GLU A 464 -16.65 2.31 -32.48
CA GLU A 464 -17.07 3.26 -31.46
C GLU A 464 -15.90 4.14 -31.07
N VAL A 465 -16.14 5.44 -30.97
CA VAL A 465 -15.16 6.41 -30.47
C VAL A 465 -15.73 7.16 -29.29
N ARG A 466 -14.96 7.22 -28.21
CA ARG A 466 -15.29 7.97 -27.00
C ARG A 466 -14.25 9.04 -26.74
N GLY A 467 -14.73 10.27 -26.55
CA GLY A 467 -13.91 11.43 -26.19
C GLY A 467 -13.91 11.66 -24.69
N PHE A 468 -12.73 11.91 -24.13
CA PHE A 468 -12.49 12.07 -22.69
C PHE A 468 -11.79 13.39 -22.37
N ARG A 469 -12.06 13.88 -21.16
CA ARG A 469 -11.33 14.95 -20.49
C ARG A 469 -10.79 14.42 -19.17
N PHE A 470 -9.51 14.10 -19.13
CA PHE A 470 -8.83 13.67 -17.91
C PHE A 470 -8.13 14.84 -17.22
N THR A 471 -8.10 14.78 -15.89
CA THR A 471 -7.32 15.70 -15.04
C THR A 471 -6.09 14.99 -14.48
N GLY A 472 -5.08 15.77 -14.11
CA GLY A 472 -3.83 15.29 -13.54
C GLY A 472 -2.63 15.64 -14.42
N ASP A 473 -1.48 15.10 -14.04
CA ASP A 473 -0.25 15.24 -14.82
C ASP A 473 -0.22 14.28 -16.02
N ARG A 474 0.90 14.32 -16.75
CA ARG A 474 1.12 13.51 -17.95
C ARG A 474 0.98 12.01 -17.69
N GLU A 475 1.44 11.52 -16.54
CA GLU A 475 1.37 10.11 -16.21
C GLU A 475 -0.07 9.70 -15.89
N ALA A 476 -0.76 10.48 -15.06
CA ALA A 476 -2.16 10.24 -14.71
C ALA A 476 -3.08 10.22 -15.95
N VAL A 477 -2.86 11.13 -16.92
CA VAL A 477 -3.63 11.13 -18.17
C VAL A 477 -3.38 9.85 -18.97
N ARG A 478 -2.12 9.38 -19.06
CA ARG A 478 -1.77 8.14 -19.76
C ARG A 478 -2.37 6.92 -19.08
N GLU A 479 -2.24 6.79 -17.76
CA GLU A 479 -2.81 5.69 -16.98
C GLU A 479 -4.34 5.60 -17.14
N ARG A 480 -5.04 6.74 -17.03
CA ARG A 480 -6.50 6.79 -17.24
C ARG A 480 -6.87 6.41 -18.67
N SER A 481 -6.11 6.84 -19.66
CA SER A 481 -6.35 6.48 -21.07
C SER A 481 -6.23 4.97 -21.29
N VAL A 482 -5.21 4.33 -20.71
CA VAL A 482 -5.01 2.88 -20.78
C VAL A 482 -6.17 2.13 -20.11
N ALA A 483 -6.55 2.54 -18.90
CA ALA A 483 -7.67 1.93 -18.18
C ALA A 483 -8.99 2.07 -18.94
N MET A 484 -9.30 3.27 -19.46
CA MET A 484 -10.54 3.50 -20.21
C MET A 484 -10.54 2.76 -21.56
N ALA A 485 -9.38 2.60 -22.23
CA ALA A 485 -9.30 1.83 -23.47
C ALA A 485 -9.68 0.36 -23.26
N MET A 486 -9.12 -0.29 -22.24
CA MET A 486 -9.52 -1.65 -21.85
C MET A 486 -10.98 -1.68 -21.40
N GLY A 487 -11.41 -0.66 -20.65
CA GLY A 487 -12.79 -0.51 -20.19
C GLY A 487 -13.82 -0.46 -21.32
N VAL A 488 -13.57 0.32 -22.37
CA VAL A 488 -14.44 0.42 -23.56
C VAL A 488 -14.60 -0.94 -24.24
N LEU A 489 -13.50 -1.67 -24.44
CA LEU A 489 -13.59 -3.03 -25.00
C LEU A 489 -14.37 -3.96 -24.08
N ARG A 490 -14.14 -3.90 -22.77
CA ARG A 490 -14.83 -4.76 -21.81
C ARG A 490 -16.34 -4.51 -21.78
N LEU A 491 -16.77 -3.25 -21.84
CA LEU A 491 -18.19 -2.88 -21.96
C LEU A 491 -18.81 -3.44 -23.24
N HIS A 492 -18.10 -3.36 -24.36
CA HIS A 492 -18.53 -3.96 -25.62
C HIS A 492 -18.69 -5.49 -25.50
N LEU A 493 -17.69 -6.20 -24.94
CA LEU A 493 -17.74 -7.65 -24.75
C LEU A 493 -18.84 -8.10 -23.77
N ALA A 494 -19.25 -7.22 -22.85
CA ALA A 494 -20.35 -7.43 -21.92
C ALA A 494 -21.71 -6.95 -22.46
N ALA A 495 -21.79 -6.50 -23.72
CA ALA A 495 -22.98 -5.89 -24.33
C ALA A 495 -23.55 -4.69 -23.53
N ALA A 496 -22.72 -4.03 -22.72
CA ALA A 496 -23.09 -2.92 -21.86
C ALA A 496 -22.85 -1.58 -22.57
N VAL A 497 -23.63 -1.34 -23.62
CA VAL A 497 -23.38 -0.23 -24.55
C VAL A 497 -23.68 1.14 -23.94
N ASP A 498 -24.67 1.30 -23.06
CA ASP A 498 -25.09 2.64 -22.58
C ASP A 498 -24.41 3.10 -21.28
N VAL A 499 -23.27 2.50 -20.96
CA VAL A 499 -22.50 2.84 -19.76
C VAL A 499 -21.58 4.02 -20.06
N ARG A 500 -21.75 5.11 -19.31
CA ARG A 500 -20.88 6.29 -19.39
C ARG A 500 -19.64 6.11 -18.52
N LEU A 501 -18.47 6.38 -19.06
CA LEU A 501 -17.22 6.29 -18.31
C LEU A 501 -16.81 7.66 -17.71
N MET A 502 -16.05 7.63 -16.62
CA MET A 502 -15.52 8.80 -15.96
C MET A 502 -14.67 9.64 -16.92
N GLY A 503 -14.99 10.93 -16.99
CA GLY A 503 -14.31 11.88 -17.86
C GLY A 503 -14.84 11.88 -19.31
N GLU A 504 -15.79 11.00 -19.65
CA GLU A 504 -16.39 10.94 -20.99
C GLU A 504 -17.20 12.21 -21.29
N GLN A 505 -16.83 12.86 -22.40
CA GLN A 505 -17.42 14.09 -22.92
C GLN A 505 -18.31 13.82 -24.15
N SER A 506 -18.02 12.77 -24.91
CA SER A 506 -18.74 12.43 -26.15
C SER A 506 -18.58 10.96 -26.50
N CYS A 507 -19.58 10.40 -27.19
CA CYS A 507 -19.59 9.05 -27.72
C CYS A 507 -20.18 9.07 -29.13
N VAL A 508 -19.47 8.51 -30.10
CA VAL A 508 -19.91 8.37 -31.49
C VAL A 508 -19.82 6.90 -31.87
N ARG A 509 -20.93 6.35 -32.40
CA ARG A 509 -21.05 4.95 -32.83
C ARG A 509 -21.56 4.91 -34.25
N ASP A 510 -21.18 3.87 -34.99
CA ASP A 510 -21.87 3.56 -36.24
C ASP A 510 -23.32 3.18 -35.92
N ALA A 511 -24.27 3.74 -36.68
CA ALA A 511 -25.68 3.43 -36.53
C ALA A 511 -25.89 1.92 -36.80
N HIS A 512 -26.51 1.24 -35.82
CA HIS A 512 -26.87 -0.18 -35.74
C HIS A 512 -26.46 -1.13 -36.88
N ILE A 513 -25.75 -2.20 -36.49
CA ILE A 513 -26.12 -3.54 -36.94
C ILE A 513 -26.52 -4.29 -35.66
N ALA A 514 -27.80 -4.21 -35.34
CA ALA A 514 -28.43 -5.27 -34.59
C ALA A 514 -28.64 -6.42 -35.59
N GLU A 515 -27.89 -7.49 -35.43
CA GLU A 515 -28.22 -8.85 -35.92
C GLU A 515 -27.37 -9.87 -35.16
#